data_AF-A0A6I4YPW2-F1
#
_entry.id   AF-A0A6I4YPW2-F1
#
_cell.length_a   1.000
_cell.length_b   1.000
_cell.length_c   1.000
_cell.angle_alpha   90.00
_cell.angle_beta   90.00
_cell.angle_gamma   90.00
#
_symmetry.space_group_name_H-M   'P 1'
#
loop_
_entity.id
_entity.type
_entity.pdbx_description
1 polymer ?
#
loop_
_entity_poly.entity_id
_entity_poly.type
_entity_poly.pdbx_seq_one_letter_code
_entity_poly.pdbx_strand_id
1 'polypeptide(L)'
;MNDSTAPGGGHRPAHPSENDLLRTVAAWELPRLIEAEARLLLDECFPGWFEQSSIYAYEYWRRFCQELLLHTLTLVCDTWTCLQPERKTKIMVRPTARGLRTVVNLTGPGEHKQVQIYQTVLAELRRPRNSQSSPSDFTLLHTLRREYTEPTVPFEAGDLEYVEDFAWFYADSWTQNLLERVSWGHPDPYFEALPNL
;
A
#
# COMPACT_ATOMS: atom_id res chain seq x y z
N MET A 1 -30.18 32.96 -7.40
CA MET A 1 -31.06 31.80 -7.13
C MET A 1 -30.25 30.56 -7.46
N ASN A 2 -30.17 29.66 -6.49
CA ASN A 2 -29.31 28.48 -6.44
C ASN A 2 -29.57 27.50 -7.58
N ASP A 3 -28.50 26.83 -8.03
CA ASP A 3 -28.50 25.37 -7.99
C ASP A 3 -27.10 24.87 -7.62
N SER A 4 -27.05 24.06 -6.56
CA SER A 4 -25.87 23.48 -5.95
C SER A 4 -25.73 22.03 -6.41
N THR A 5 -24.48 21.57 -6.67
CA THR A 5 -23.89 20.26 -6.24
C THR A 5 -24.62 18.95 -6.62
N ALA A 6 -24.02 17.87 -7.16
CA ALA A 6 -22.69 17.28 -7.00
C ALA A 6 -22.45 16.14 -8.03
N PRO A 7 -21.18 15.73 -8.29
CA PRO A 7 -20.83 14.50 -8.99
C PRO A 7 -21.00 13.29 -8.06
N GLY A 8 -22.22 12.78 -7.95
CA GLY A 8 -22.55 11.62 -7.10
C GLY A 8 -22.41 10.30 -7.83
N GLY A 9 -21.18 9.87 -8.12
CA GLY A 9 -20.87 8.46 -8.43
C GLY A 9 -21.07 7.63 -7.15
N GLY A 10 -22.31 7.27 -6.87
CA GLY A 10 -22.73 6.59 -5.65
C GLY A 10 -21.90 5.34 -5.36
N HIS A 11 -21.40 5.27 -4.13
CA HIS A 11 -20.71 4.13 -3.56
C HIS A 11 -21.61 2.89 -3.61
N ARG A 12 -21.19 1.84 -4.33
CA ARG A 12 -21.84 0.51 -4.21
C ARG A 12 -21.00 -0.30 -3.22
N PRO A 13 -21.61 -0.84 -2.15
CA PRO A 13 -20.96 -1.88 -1.35
C PRO A 13 -20.49 -3.01 -2.27
N ALA A 14 -19.29 -3.55 -2.05
CA ALA A 14 -18.77 -4.68 -2.80
C ALA A 14 -19.85 -5.77 -2.87
N HIS A 15 -20.17 -6.24 -4.08
CA HIS A 15 -21.24 -7.21 -4.27
C HIS A 15 -20.87 -8.50 -3.51
N PRO A 16 -21.81 -9.24 -2.90
CA PRO A 16 -21.49 -10.46 -2.13
C PRO A 16 -20.60 -11.45 -2.88
N SER A 17 -20.71 -11.53 -4.21
CA SER A 17 -19.87 -12.37 -5.07
C SER A 17 -18.39 -11.95 -5.14
N GLU A 18 -18.05 -10.70 -4.85
CA GLU A 18 -16.66 -10.22 -4.76
C GLU A 18 -16.01 -10.65 -3.43
N ASN A 19 -16.82 -10.90 -2.40
CA ASN A 19 -16.35 -11.47 -1.13
C ASN A 19 -16.08 -12.98 -1.21
N ASP A 20 -16.70 -13.68 -2.17
CA ASP A 20 -16.48 -15.13 -2.38
C ASP A 20 -15.05 -15.47 -2.82
N LEU A 21 -14.30 -14.48 -3.33
CA LEU A 21 -12.89 -14.64 -3.76
C LEU A 21 -11.88 -14.43 -2.63
N LEU A 22 -12.31 -13.99 -1.44
CA LEU A 22 -11.41 -13.67 -0.34
C LEU A 22 -11.16 -14.89 0.55
N ARG A 23 -9.89 -15.31 0.64
CA ARG A 23 -9.47 -16.38 1.56
C ARG A 23 -8.89 -15.78 2.83
N THR A 24 -9.21 -16.35 3.98
CA THR A 24 -8.49 -16.02 5.22
C THR A 24 -7.06 -16.54 5.12
N VAL A 25 -6.08 -15.72 5.52
CA VAL A 25 -4.66 -16.08 5.49
C VAL A 25 -4.29 -16.75 6.81
N ALA A 26 -3.62 -17.89 6.77
CA ALA A 26 -3.03 -18.45 7.97
C ALA A 26 -1.79 -17.64 8.36
N ALA A 27 -1.53 -17.46 9.67
CA ALA A 27 -0.44 -16.60 10.14
C ALA A 27 0.94 -16.93 9.52
N TRP A 28 1.21 -18.21 9.24
CA TRP A 28 2.46 -18.66 8.61
C TRP A 28 2.56 -18.37 7.10
N GLU A 29 1.43 -18.12 6.42
CA GLU A 29 1.40 -17.80 4.98
C GLU A 29 1.72 -16.33 4.71
N LEU A 30 1.39 -15.45 5.67
CA LEU A 30 1.52 -14.00 5.50
C LEU A 30 2.94 -13.55 5.14
N PRO A 31 4.03 -14.04 5.79
CA PRO A 31 5.39 -13.64 5.42
C PRO A 31 5.72 -13.94 3.95
N ARG A 32 5.29 -15.10 3.43
CA ARG A 32 5.55 -15.49 2.03
C ARG A 32 4.75 -14.65 1.04
N LEU A 33 3.52 -14.30 1.39
CA LEU A 33 2.66 -13.44 0.58
C LEU A 33 3.24 -12.03 0.47
N ILE A 34 3.66 -11.46 1.61
CA ILE A 34 4.30 -10.14 1.65
C ILE A 34 5.61 -10.17 0.87
N GLU A 35 6.42 -11.23 0.98
CA GLU A 35 7.65 -11.35 0.18
C GLU A 35 7.37 -11.33 -1.33
N ALA A 36 6.33 -12.04 -1.79
CA ALA A 36 5.92 -12.04 -3.18
C ALA A 36 5.41 -10.66 -3.63
N GLU A 37 4.64 -9.96 -2.81
CA GLU A 37 4.20 -8.59 -3.07
C GLU A 37 5.35 -7.59 -3.08
N ALA A 38 6.36 -7.77 -2.22
CA ALA A 38 7.54 -6.92 -2.16
C ALA A 38 8.36 -6.99 -3.45
N ARG A 39 8.54 -8.20 -4.01
CA ARG A 39 9.19 -8.37 -5.32
C ARG A 39 8.43 -7.66 -6.43
N LEU A 40 7.11 -7.81 -6.45
CA LEU A 40 6.29 -7.11 -7.43
C LEU A 40 6.34 -5.58 -7.25
N LEU A 41 6.34 -5.10 -6.00
CA LEU A 41 6.44 -3.67 -5.71
C LEU A 41 7.79 -3.13 -6.17
N LEU A 42 8.86 -3.90 -5.96
CA LEU A 42 10.20 -3.60 -6.44
C LEU A 42 10.22 -3.47 -7.97
N ASP A 43 9.71 -4.46 -8.69
CA ASP A 43 9.67 -4.46 -10.16
C ASP A 43 8.88 -3.26 -10.72
N GLU A 44 7.79 -2.87 -10.06
CA GLU A 44 6.95 -1.73 -10.46
C GLU A 44 7.59 -0.38 -10.11
N CYS A 45 8.26 -0.29 -8.97
CA CYS A 45 8.93 0.93 -8.56
C CYS A 45 10.21 1.16 -9.36
N PHE A 46 10.88 0.10 -9.80
CA PHE A 46 12.21 0.14 -10.39
C PHE A 46 12.31 -0.84 -11.59
N PRO A 47 11.60 -0.57 -12.70
CA PRO A 47 11.57 -1.47 -13.85
C PRO A 47 12.94 -1.56 -14.54
N GLY A 48 13.33 -2.77 -14.97
CA GLY A 48 14.59 -3.01 -15.69
C GLY A 48 15.83 -3.14 -14.80
N TRP A 49 15.65 -3.21 -13.48
CA TRP A 49 16.69 -3.31 -12.47
C TRP A 49 17.65 -4.49 -12.64
N PHE A 50 17.12 -5.68 -12.89
CA PHE A 50 17.83 -6.95 -12.71
C PHE A 50 19.13 -7.09 -13.54
N GLU A 51 19.30 -6.30 -14.60
CA GLU A 51 20.46 -6.38 -15.49
C GLU A 51 21.69 -5.59 -15.02
N GLN A 52 21.56 -4.66 -14.06
CA GLN A 52 22.62 -3.67 -13.76
C GLN A 52 23.04 -3.56 -12.29
N SER A 53 22.36 -4.23 -11.35
CA SER A 53 22.62 -4.06 -9.91
C SER A 53 23.36 -5.22 -9.26
N SER A 54 24.08 -4.95 -8.18
CA SER A 54 24.58 -5.99 -7.29
C SER A 54 23.45 -6.73 -6.58
N ILE A 55 23.67 -7.99 -6.22
CA ILE A 55 22.74 -8.82 -5.42
C ILE A 55 22.40 -8.12 -4.10
N TYR A 56 23.37 -7.41 -3.49
CA TYR A 56 23.18 -6.67 -2.25
C TYR A 56 22.16 -5.53 -2.37
N ALA A 57 22.22 -4.76 -3.46
CA ALA A 57 21.27 -3.68 -3.70
C ALA A 57 19.85 -4.24 -3.92
N TYR A 58 19.73 -5.33 -4.66
CA TYR A 58 18.44 -6.01 -4.85
C TYR A 58 17.84 -6.46 -3.51
N GLU A 59 18.63 -7.14 -2.66
CA GLU A 59 18.12 -7.61 -1.37
C GLU A 59 17.77 -6.47 -0.42
N TYR A 60 18.56 -5.38 -0.40
CA TYR A 60 18.24 -4.20 0.39
C TYR A 60 16.88 -3.61 0.00
N TRP A 61 16.67 -3.36 -1.29
CA TRP A 61 15.44 -2.70 -1.75
C TRP A 61 14.23 -3.64 -1.73
N ARG A 62 14.43 -4.94 -1.96
CA ARG A 62 13.40 -5.96 -1.72
C ARG A 62 12.98 -5.96 -0.26
N ARG A 63 13.95 -5.92 0.68
CA ARG A 63 13.69 -5.84 2.12
C ARG A 63 12.95 -4.54 2.47
N PHE A 64 13.36 -3.41 1.91
CA PHE A 64 12.66 -2.14 2.07
C PHE A 64 11.19 -2.23 1.62
N CYS A 65 10.91 -2.76 0.43
CA CYS A 65 9.55 -2.96 -0.05
C CYS A 65 8.74 -3.89 0.87
N GLN A 66 9.37 -4.95 1.38
CA GLN A 66 8.76 -5.88 2.34
C GLN A 66 8.36 -5.17 3.64
N GLU A 67 9.28 -4.42 4.26
CA GLU A 67 9.00 -3.69 5.49
C GLU A 67 7.96 -2.59 5.27
N LEU A 68 8.00 -1.91 4.12
CA LEU A 68 7.03 -0.88 3.78
C LEU A 68 5.60 -1.44 3.70
N LEU A 69 5.43 -2.63 3.11
CA LEU A 69 4.14 -3.34 3.08
C LEU A 69 3.69 -3.77 4.48
N LEU A 70 4.59 -4.32 5.30
CA LEU A 70 4.28 -4.75 6.67
C LEU A 70 3.87 -3.57 7.56
N HIS A 71 4.65 -2.50 7.57
CA HIS A 71 4.33 -1.33 8.37
C HIS A 71 3.02 -0.67 7.93
N THR A 72 2.72 -0.63 6.63
CA THR A 72 1.43 -0.15 6.14
C THR A 72 0.27 -1.02 6.64
N LEU A 73 0.43 -2.35 6.59
CA LEU A 73 -0.56 -3.28 7.10
C LEU A 73 -0.83 -3.04 8.58
N THR A 74 0.23 -2.96 9.38
CA THR A 74 0.15 -2.68 10.82
C THR A 74 -0.54 -1.34 11.07
N LEU A 75 -0.11 -0.29 10.38
CA LEU A 75 -0.67 1.05 10.52
C LEU A 75 -2.15 1.10 10.18
N VAL A 76 -2.61 0.40 9.13
CA VAL A 76 -4.04 0.27 8.79
C VAL A 76 -4.81 -0.41 9.93
N CYS A 77 -4.26 -1.50 10.49
CA CYS A 77 -4.90 -2.23 11.58
C CYS A 77 -4.99 -1.40 12.87
N ASP A 78 -3.90 -0.74 13.23
CA ASP A 78 -3.79 0.07 14.44
C ASP A 78 -4.69 1.30 14.32
N THR A 79 -4.65 2.00 13.18
CA THR A 79 -5.50 3.16 12.93
C THR A 79 -6.98 2.80 13.07
N TRP A 80 -7.41 1.67 12.50
CA TRP A 80 -8.78 1.20 12.63
C TRP A 80 -9.14 0.87 14.08
N THR A 81 -8.26 0.19 14.80
CA THR A 81 -8.45 -0.19 16.20
C THR A 81 -8.56 1.05 17.09
N CYS A 82 -7.74 2.08 16.85
CA CYS A 82 -7.81 3.35 17.55
C CYS A 82 -9.13 4.09 17.30
N LEU A 83 -9.60 4.12 16.05
CA LEU A 83 -10.87 4.76 15.69
C LEU A 83 -12.08 3.99 16.22
N GLN A 84 -11.95 2.67 16.39
CA GLN A 84 -13.05 1.78 16.70
C GLN A 84 -12.61 0.60 17.59
N PRO A 85 -12.41 0.81 18.90
CA PRO A 85 -11.81 -0.18 19.80
C PRO A 85 -12.57 -1.49 19.95
N GLU A 86 -13.90 -1.48 19.71
CA GLU A 86 -14.76 -2.67 19.81
C GLU A 86 -14.78 -3.50 18.51
N ARG A 87 -14.03 -3.08 17.47
CA ARG A 87 -14.08 -3.66 16.13
C ARG A 87 -12.97 -4.68 15.87
N LYS A 88 -13.15 -5.48 14.80
CA LYS A 88 -12.20 -6.52 14.39
C LYS A 88 -11.59 -6.21 13.04
N THR A 89 -10.29 -6.45 12.93
CA THR A 89 -9.55 -6.54 11.67
C THR A 89 -9.32 -8.00 11.32
N LYS A 90 -9.33 -8.33 10.03
CA LYS A 90 -9.02 -9.66 9.55
C LYS A 90 -8.17 -9.57 8.29
N ILE A 91 -7.00 -10.20 8.30
CA ILE A 91 -6.13 -10.27 7.14
C ILE A 91 -6.62 -11.38 6.22
N MET A 92 -6.85 -11.02 4.97
CA MET A 92 -7.35 -11.88 3.90
C MET A 92 -6.45 -11.76 2.67
N VAL A 93 -6.60 -12.69 1.73
CA VAL A 93 -6.00 -12.59 0.41
C VAL A 93 -7.05 -12.58 -0.67
N ARG A 94 -6.77 -11.81 -1.71
CA ARG A 94 -7.54 -11.75 -2.95
C ARG A 94 -6.68 -12.23 -4.12
N PRO A 95 -7.17 -13.13 -4.99
CA PRO A 95 -6.50 -13.44 -6.25
C PRO A 95 -6.62 -12.26 -7.23
N THR A 96 -5.54 -11.96 -7.93
CA THR A 96 -5.47 -10.98 -9.03
C THR A 96 -4.73 -11.57 -10.22
N ALA A 97 -4.79 -10.91 -11.39
CA ALA A 97 -4.05 -11.33 -12.58
C ALA A 97 -2.54 -11.45 -12.36
N ARG A 98 -2.01 -10.75 -11.34
CA ARG A 98 -0.59 -10.72 -10.98
C ARG A 98 -0.31 -11.49 -9.67
N GLY A 99 -1.18 -12.42 -9.28
CA GLY A 99 -1.04 -13.27 -8.09
C GLY A 99 -1.92 -12.85 -6.90
N LEU A 100 -1.63 -13.40 -5.72
CA LEU A 100 -2.38 -13.13 -4.50
C LEU A 100 -2.02 -11.75 -3.92
N ARG A 101 -3.01 -11.06 -3.35
CA ARG A 101 -2.86 -9.74 -2.72
C ARG A 101 -3.43 -9.70 -1.33
N THR A 102 -2.70 -9.05 -0.44
CA THR A 102 -3.03 -8.86 0.96
C THR A 102 -4.10 -7.78 1.10
N VAL A 103 -5.21 -8.16 1.72
CA VAL A 103 -6.37 -7.31 1.96
C VAL A 103 -6.67 -7.34 3.45
N VAL A 104 -6.81 -6.17 4.07
CA VAL A 104 -7.27 -6.04 5.44
C VAL A 104 -8.78 -5.77 5.41
N ASN A 105 -9.55 -6.70 5.96
CA ASN A 105 -10.98 -6.55 6.14
C ASN A 105 -11.25 -5.91 7.51
N LEU A 106 -11.89 -4.75 7.50
CA LEU A 106 -12.21 -3.89 8.62
C LEU A 106 -13.71 -4.00 8.90
N THR A 107 -14.10 -4.53 10.06
CA THR A 107 -15.50 -4.85 10.37
C THR A 107 -16.02 -4.07 11.57
N GLY A 108 -17.24 -3.53 11.48
CA GLY A 108 -17.88 -2.76 12.55
C GLY A 108 -19.40 -2.81 12.57
N PRO A 109 -20.06 -2.11 13.51
CA PRO A 109 -21.51 -2.06 13.61
C PRO A 109 -22.14 -1.52 12.31
N GLY A 110 -22.72 -2.43 11.52
CA GLY A 110 -23.39 -2.11 10.26
C GLY A 110 -22.46 -1.81 9.07
N GLU A 111 -21.15 -1.98 9.21
CA GLU A 111 -20.18 -1.49 8.22
C GLU A 111 -19.01 -2.45 8.00
N HIS A 112 -18.61 -2.58 6.73
CA HIS A 112 -17.50 -3.41 6.29
C HIS A 112 -16.65 -2.62 5.28
N LYS A 113 -15.34 -2.56 5.49
CA LYS A 113 -14.38 -1.93 4.57
C LYS A 113 -13.23 -2.89 4.29
N GLN A 114 -12.69 -2.84 3.09
CA GLN A 114 -11.53 -3.63 2.71
C GLN A 114 -10.44 -2.71 2.18
N VAL A 115 -9.21 -2.93 2.63
CA VAL A 115 -8.04 -2.14 2.25
C VAL A 115 -7.00 -3.08 1.64
N GLN A 116 -6.62 -2.86 0.38
CA GLN A 116 -5.58 -3.65 -0.27
C GLN A 116 -4.20 -3.01 -0.05
N ILE A 117 -3.33 -3.70 0.68
CA ILE A 117 -2.08 -3.12 1.20
C ILE A 117 -1.12 -2.70 0.08
N TYR A 118 -0.85 -3.60 -0.87
CA TYR A 118 -0.02 -3.30 -2.05
C TYR A 118 -0.46 -2.03 -2.78
N GLN A 119 -1.76 -1.90 -3.01
CA GLN A 119 -2.33 -0.80 -3.78
C GLN A 119 -2.23 0.52 -3.02
N THR A 120 -2.45 0.47 -1.70
CA THR A 120 -2.25 1.61 -0.80
C THR A 120 -0.81 2.09 -0.83
N VAL A 121 0.17 1.19 -0.71
CA VAL A 121 1.60 1.55 -0.78
C VAL A 121 1.93 2.18 -2.13
N LEU A 122 1.52 1.55 -3.24
CA LEU A 122 1.80 2.06 -4.57
C LEU A 122 1.18 3.44 -4.82
N ALA A 123 -0.05 3.65 -4.33
CA ALA A 123 -0.74 4.93 -4.39
C ALA A 123 0.02 6.03 -3.62
N GLU A 124 0.47 5.75 -2.40
CA GLU A 124 1.19 6.74 -1.60
C GLU A 124 2.60 7.01 -2.15
N LEU A 125 3.28 6.01 -2.70
CA LEU A 125 4.56 6.19 -3.39
C LEU A 125 4.42 7.11 -4.61
N ARG A 126 3.31 6.99 -5.35
CA ARG A 126 2.98 7.81 -6.53
C ARG A 126 2.31 9.14 -6.19
N ARG A 127 1.96 9.39 -4.93
CA ARG A 127 1.26 10.61 -4.52
C ARG A 127 2.15 11.84 -4.73
N PRO A 128 1.66 12.88 -5.45
CA PRO A 128 2.36 14.16 -5.55
C PRO A 128 2.52 14.80 -4.18
N ARG A 129 3.73 15.29 -3.87
CA ARG A 129 4.08 15.94 -2.60
C ARG A 129 4.27 17.44 -2.71
N ASN A 130 4.26 17.99 -3.93
CA ASN A 130 4.34 19.42 -4.18
C ASN A 130 2.94 20.00 -4.41
N SER A 131 2.59 21.02 -3.62
CA SER A 131 1.44 21.87 -3.91
C SER A 131 1.83 22.89 -4.98
N GLN A 132 1.21 22.80 -6.16
CA GLN A 132 1.19 23.83 -7.21
C GLN A 132 2.36 23.84 -8.22
N SER A 133 1.97 23.75 -9.50
CA SER A 133 2.59 24.40 -10.67
C SER A 133 4.01 24.03 -11.10
N SER A 134 4.54 22.86 -10.73
CA SER A 134 5.75 22.33 -11.38
C SER A 134 5.38 21.30 -12.47
N PRO A 135 6.07 21.27 -13.62
CA PRO A 135 5.74 20.36 -14.74
C PRO A 135 6.04 18.88 -14.46
N SER A 136 6.70 18.57 -13.33
CA SER A 136 6.90 17.20 -12.84
C SER A 136 6.38 17.10 -11.39
N ASP A 137 5.36 16.28 -11.17
CA ASP A 137 4.89 15.95 -9.82
C ASP A 137 6.03 15.28 -9.04
N PHE A 138 6.49 15.91 -7.98
CA PHE A 138 7.52 15.33 -7.12
C PHE A 138 6.84 14.27 -6.25
N THR A 139 7.26 13.02 -6.40
CA THR A 139 6.68 11.88 -5.67
C THR A 139 7.75 11.24 -4.82
N LEU A 140 7.34 10.47 -3.81
CA LEU A 140 8.29 9.67 -3.04
C LEU A 140 8.99 8.66 -3.96
N LEU A 141 8.27 8.07 -4.91
CA LEU A 141 8.85 7.19 -5.92
C LEU A 141 9.97 7.86 -6.73
N HIS A 142 9.84 9.15 -7.07
CA HIS A 142 10.90 9.90 -7.73
C HIS A 142 12.17 10.02 -6.86
N THR A 143 12.00 10.29 -5.56
CA THR A 143 13.14 10.34 -4.61
C THR A 143 13.84 9.00 -4.51
N LEU A 144 13.08 7.92 -4.29
CA LEU A 144 13.64 6.57 -4.15
C LEU A 144 14.37 6.13 -5.43
N ARG A 145 13.81 6.46 -6.61
CA ARG A 145 14.47 6.21 -7.90
C ARG A 145 15.77 6.98 -8.04
N ARG A 146 15.84 8.23 -7.58
CA ARG A 146 17.06 9.04 -7.64
C ARG A 146 18.13 8.49 -6.69
N GLU A 147 17.76 8.15 -5.45
CA GLU A 147 18.65 7.50 -4.48
C GLU A 147 19.19 6.17 -5.02
N TYR A 148 18.38 5.46 -5.81
CA TYR A 148 18.78 4.26 -6.52
C TYR A 148 19.76 4.53 -7.69
N THR A 149 19.49 5.50 -8.56
CA THR A 149 20.32 5.78 -9.75
C THR A 149 21.63 6.48 -9.44
N GLU A 150 21.64 7.30 -8.40
CA GLU A 150 22.79 8.07 -7.94
C GLU A 150 23.01 7.75 -6.46
N PRO A 151 23.56 6.58 -6.12
CA PRO A 151 23.88 6.26 -4.74
C PRO A 151 24.95 7.26 -4.26
N THR A 152 24.50 8.33 -3.63
CA THR A 152 25.33 9.42 -3.11
C THR A 152 26.25 8.96 -1.99
N VAL A 153 25.95 7.79 -1.43
CA VAL A 153 26.77 7.08 -0.46
C VAL A 153 27.17 5.75 -1.12
N PRO A 154 28.47 5.38 -1.18
CA PRO A 154 28.84 4.02 -1.54
C PRO A 154 28.04 3.09 -0.62
N PHE A 155 27.38 2.10 -1.20
CA PHE A 155 26.59 1.10 -0.48
C PHE A 155 27.57 0.22 0.34
N GLU A 156 28.22 0.79 1.34
CA GLU A 156 28.98 0.10 2.36
C GLU A 156 27.96 -0.65 3.20
N ALA A 157 27.56 -1.84 2.74
CA ALA A 157 26.72 -2.80 3.46
C ALA A 157 25.92 -2.16 4.59
N GLY A 158 25.04 -1.21 4.26
CA GLY A 158 24.31 -0.47 5.27
C GLY A 158 23.57 -1.51 6.09
N ASP A 159 23.79 -1.53 7.40
CA ASP A 159 23.22 -2.57 8.26
C ASP A 159 21.74 -2.71 7.92
N LEU A 160 21.32 -3.95 7.64
CA LEU A 160 19.92 -4.26 7.30
C LEU A 160 18.94 -3.74 8.37
N GLU A 161 19.45 -3.46 9.57
CA GLU A 161 18.78 -2.76 10.67
C GLU A 161 18.19 -1.40 10.25
N TYR A 162 18.90 -0.62 9.42
CA TYR A 162 18.42 0.70 8.97
C TYR A 162 17.30 0.62 7.92
N VAL A 163 17.12 -0.52 7.26
CA VAL A 163 16.07 -0.70 6.24
C VAL A 163 14.68 -0.62 6.87
N GLU A 164 14.53 -1.22 8.06
CA GLU A 164 13.26 -1.24 8.79
C GLU A 164 12.89 0.18 9.25
N ASP A 165 13.82 0.89 9.91
CA ASP A 165 13.62 2.27 10.35
C ASP A 165 13.24 3.21 9.19
N PHE A 166 13.90 3.05 8.04
CA PHE A 166 13.62 3.86 6.86
C PHE A 166 12.26 3.55 6.24
N ALA A 167 11.89 2.27 6.15
CA ALA A 167 10.58 1.85 5.68
C ALA A 167 9.47 2.34 6.63
N TRP A 168 9.69 2.25 7.95
CA TRP A 168 8.78 2.74 8.97
C TRP A 168 8.58 4.25 8.87
N PHE A 169 9.66 5.03 8.73
CA PHE A 169 9.57 6.48 8.56
C PHE A 169 8.70 6.87 7.35
N TYR A 170 8.84 6.18 6.21
CA TYR A 170 7.99 6.45 5.07
C TYR A 170 6.56 6.00 5.28
N ALA A 171 6.35 4.86 5.94
CA ALA A 171 5.01 4.40 6.28
C ALA A 171 4.29 5.38 7.21
N ASP A 172 4.98 5.91 8.23
CA ASP A 172 4.37 6.89 9.13
C ASP A 172 4.06 8.22 8.42
N SER A 173 4.86 8.59 7.41
CA SER A 173 4.64 9.83 6.64
C SER A 173 3.29 9.90 5.89
N TRP A 174 2.59 8.78 5.73
CA TRP A 174 1.24 8.74 5.14
C TRP A 174 0.12 8.43 6.15
N THR A 175 0.40 8.38 7.45
CA THR A 175 -0.60 8.11 8.51
C THR A 175 -1.85 8.98 8.39
N GLN A 176 -1.70 10.28 8.11
CA GLN A 176 -2.84 11.19 7.92
C GLN A 176 -3.71 10.81 6.71
N ASN A 177 -3.12 10.41 5.59
CA ASN A 177 -3.89 9.98 4.42
C ASN A 177 -4.55 8.63 4.68
N LEU A 178 -3.87 7.73 5.41
CA LEU A 178 -4.47 6.46 5.81
C LEU A 178 -5.65 6.70 6.74
N LEU A 179 -5.54 7.62 7.70
CA LEU A 179 -6.65 8.06 8.55
C LEU A 179 -7.84 8.51 7.72
N GLU A 180 -7.64 9.42 6.76
CA GLU A 180 -8.71 9.84 5.84
C GLU A 180 -9.30 8.65 5.07
N ARG A 181 -8.45 7.79 4.51
CA ARG A 181 -8.87 6.60 3.74
C ARG A 181 -9.59 5.56 4.59
N VAL A 182 -9.26 5.36 5.86
CA VAL A 182 -9.95 4.39 6.73
C VAL A 182 -11.12 5.01 7.49
N SER A 183 -11.15 6.34 7.61
CA SER A 183 -12.25 7.11 8.17
C SER A 183 -13.50 7.07 7.27
N TRP A 184 -14.66 7.30 7.89
CA TRP A 184 -15.96 7.24 7.23
C TRP A 184 -16.15 8.41 6.26
N GLY A 185 -16.77 8.13 5.10
CA GLY A 185 -17.13 9.15 4.11
C GLY A 185 -16.13 9.35 2.97
N HIS A 186 -14.93 8.77 3.05
CA HIS A 186 -13.97 8.76 1.94
C HIS A 186 -14.03 7.42 1.17
N PRO A 187 -14.47 7.44 -0.10
CA PRO A 187 -14.34 6.26 -0.96
C PRO A 187 -12.86 5.95 -1.13
N ASP A 188 -12.47 4.67 -1.04
CA ASP A 188 -11.12 4.26 -1.45
C ASP A 188 -11.06 4.37 -2.98
N PRO A 189 -10.30 5.32 -3.56
CA PRO A 189 -10.28 5.52 -5.01
C PRO A 189 -9.57 4.37 -5.75
N TYR A 190 -8.96 3.44 -5.02
CA TYR A 190 -8.27 2.27 -5.59
C TYR A 190 -9.06 0.97 -5.44
N PHE A 191 -10.33 1.05 -5.03
CA PHE A 191 -11.27 -0.04 -5.20
C PHE A 191 -11.62 -0.15 -6.69
N GLU A 192 -10.75 -0.78 -7.46
CA GLU A 192 -11.12 -1.25 -8.79
C GLU A 192 -12.27 -2.25 -8.61
N ALA A 193 -13.46 -1.89 -9.09
CA ALA A 193 -14.47 -2.86 -9.42
C ALA A 193 -13.82 -3.85 -10.40
N LEU A 194 -13.89 -5.14 -10.09
CA LEU A 194 -13.33 -6.17 -10.96
C LEU A 194 -13.91 -5.97 -12.38
N PRO A 195 -13.09 -6.00 -13.45
CA PRO A 195 -13.65 -6.33 -14.75
C PRO A 195 -14.27 -7.71 -14.60
N ASN A 196 -15.56 -7.83 -14.95
CA ASN A 196 -16.30 -9.09 -14.91
C ASN A 196 -15.44 -10.20 -15.55
N LEU A 197 -15.03 -11.19 -14.76
CA LEU A 197 -14.52 -12.46 -15.27
C LEU A 197 -15.67 -13.25 -15.88
#